data_AF-A0A9N8ZSG9-F1
#
_entry.id   AF-A0A9N8ZSG9-F1
#
_cell.length_a   1.000
_cell.length_b   1.000
_cell.length_c   1.000
_cell.angle_alpha   90.00
_cell.angle_beta   90.00
_cell.angle_gamma   90.00
#
_symmetry.space_group_name_H-M   'P 1'
#
loop_
_entity.id
_entity.type
_entity.pdbx_description
1 polymer ?
#
loop_
_entity_poly.entity_id
_entity_poly.type
_entity_poly.pdbx_seq_one_letter_code
_entity_poly.pdbx_strand_id
1 'polypeptide(L)'
;MHPRNRYKNNPPDFNILAYKYASFYPFVKYKINGEAYIDFKDPLAVQKLTYILLQHDFDLKLDIPLDTLCPMVKRLLQDSRSCSVDLNHILYLFENRLNYIHWLEDLISYTDDDDHGEVYGFDIGTGASCIYPLLGCTLNKHWKFVATDISERMINLAEANVERNNLQARITIILKSKESKLLLDANDETKNLNIQRFSFCMCNPPFYESQEQYEAGMMFKKKQSSATSTGSPEEIFTKGGEFGFIKQILDESLMLRERFSWYTSMIGRKETINKIIDNYVLTEFCQGQTRRWGIGWSFGIHRPPSNISQPSSRRLRKVGPSMTEFTTQWTIEINSLFEYLDTLFRALEIGGAWTTATNTFIGNAPTNTWSRTARRQRERAKAAQQSQQQMNMETDSEPLFEFQCHLEQAEARNGNNVNGSIAKMTMSWTSGNERSIFEAFYLHVKRRIEEKFGKSALRP
;
A
#
# COMPACT_ATOMS: atom_id res chain seq x y z
N MET A 1 -3.49 3.08 -12.26
CA MET A 1 -3.25 4.10 -11.23
C MET A 1 -4.09 3.84 -9.99
N HIS A 2 -3.61 4.28 -8.83
CA HIS A 2 -4.41 4.36 -7.59
C HIS A 2 -5.68 5.22 -7.82
N PRO A 3 -6.86 4.91 -7.23
CA PRO A 3 -8.08 5.68 -7.44
C PRO A 3 -7.97 7.17 -7.14
N ARG A 4 -7.23 7.56 -6.10
CA ARG A 4 -6.98 8.96 -5.72
C ARG A 4 -5.87 9.65 -6.51
N ASN A 5 -5.19 8.94 -7.41
CA ASN A 5 -4.15 9.56 -8.24
C ASN A 5 -4.79 10.52 -9.25
N ARG A 6 -4.46 11.81 -9.15
CA ARG A 6 -5.04 12.88 -9.97
C ARG A 6 -4.93 12.67 -11.48
N TYR A 7 -3.87 11.99 -11.92
CA TYR A 7 -3.63 11.72 -13.34
C TYR A 7 -4.37 10.51 -13.88
N LYS A 8 -5.09 9.76 -13.03
CA LYS A 8 -5.79 8.53 -13.41
C LYS A 8 -6.78 8.75 -14.55
N ASN A 9 -7.56 9.82 -14.45
CA ASN A 9 -8.59 10.18 -15.43
C ASN A 9 -8.29 11.52 -16.13
N ASN A 10 -7.27 12.24 -15.69
CA ASN A 10 -6.93 13.59 -16.15
C ASN A 10 -5.44 13.65 -16.49
N PRO A 11 -5.01 13.11 -17.65
CA PRO A 11 -3.62 13.23 -18.07
C PRO A 11 -3.26 14.70 -18.30
N PRO A 12 -1.98 15.10 -18.12
CA PRO A 12 -1.54 16.46 -18.32
C PRO A 12 -1.78 16.97 -19.75
N ASP A 13 -2.35 18.16 -19.85
CA ASP A 13 -2.55 18.84 -21.13
C ASP A 13 -1.31 19.66 -21.47
N PHE A 14 -0.49 19.17 -22.40
CA PHE A 14 0.74 19.84 -22.82
C PHE A 14 0.50 21.17 -23.52
N ASN A 15 -0.67 21.42 -24.13
CA ASN A 15 -0.99 22.73 -24.69
C ASN A 15 -1.12 23.76 -23.57
N ILE A 16 -1.90 23.41 -22.54
CA ILE A 16 -2.12 24.28 -21.38
C ILE A 16 -0.79 24.55 -20.65
N LEU A 17 0.03 23.51 -20.47
CA LEU A 17 1.33 23.66 -19.83
C LEU A 17 2.29 24.51 -20.67
N ALA A 18 2.36 24.31 -21.98
CA ALA A 18 3.21 25.11 -22.86
C ALA A 18 2.80 26.59 -22.88
N TYR A 19 1.49 26.85 -22.87
CA TYR A 19 0.94 28.19 -22.80
C TYR A 19 1.26 28.89 -21.48
N LYS A 20 1.07 28.19 -20.34
CA LYS A 20 1.31 28.77 -19.00
C LYS A 20 2.78 28.92 -18.66
N TYR A 21 3.64 28.02 -19.16
CA TYR A 21 5.04 27.95 -18.79
C TYR A 21 5.91 28.12 -20.03
N ALA A 22 6.35 29.36 -20.30
CA ALA A 22 7.21 29.69 -21.43
C ALA A 22 8.50 28.83 -21.49
N SER A 23 9.01 28.43 -20.33
CA SER A 23 10.18 27.55 -20.21
C SER A 23 9.92 26.09 -20.61
N PHE A 24 8.66 25.68 -20.79
CA PHE A 24 8.26 24.35 -21.25
C PHE A 24 7.91 24.31 -22.74
N TYR A 25 7.43 25.43 -23.29
CA TYR A 25 7.08 25.56 -24.71
C TYR A 25 8.13 25.00 -25.69
N PRO A 26 9.45 25.22 -25.52
CA PRO A 26 10.47 24.68 -26.44
C PRO A 26 10.51 23.14 -26.54
N PHE A 27 9.96 22.44 -25.55
CA PHE A 27 9.96 20.97 -25.48
C PHE A 27 8.67 20.35 -26.04
N VAL A 28 7.65 21.16 -26.37
CA VAL A 28 6.36 20.69 -26.88
C VAL A 28 6.37 20.69 -28.41
N LYS A 29 6.04 19.53 -28.98
CA LYS A 29 5.89 19.28 -30.42
C LYS A 29 4.42 19.00 -30.72
N TYR A 30 4.04 19.14 -31.99
CA TYR A 30 2.66 18.95 -32.43
C TYR A 30 2.61 17.89 -33.53
N LYS A 31 1.69 16.95 -33.40
CA LYS A 31 1.35 16.02 -34.48
C LYS A 31 0.57 16.76 -35.58
N ILE A 32 0.45 16.14 -36.74
CA ILE A 32 -0.31 16.68 -37.90
C ILE A 32 -1.78 16.97 -37.53
N ASN A 33 -2.36 16.19 -36.62
CA ASN A 33 -3.73 16.37 -36.12
C ASN A 33 -3.86 17.48 -35.05
N GLY A 34 -2.79 18.22 -34.74
CA GLY A 34 -2.78 19.29 -33.73
C GLY A 34 -2.58 18.80 -32.29
N GLU A 35 -2.42 17.50 -32.06
CA GLU A 35 -2.19 16.95 -30.72
C GLU A 35 -0.76 17.28 -30.24
N ALA A 36 -0.65 17.96 -29.10
CA ALA A 36 0.62 18.28 -28.46
C ALA A 36 1.22 17.04 -27.80
N TYR A 37 2.53 16.86 -27.96
CA TYR A 37 3.31 15.80 -27.34
C TYR A 37 4.71 16.32 -26.99
N ILE A 38 5.41 15.63 -26.09
CA ILE A 38 6.82 15.90 -25.84
C ILE A 38 7.69 14.73 -26.29
N ASP A 39 8.95 15.02 -26.61
CA ASP A 39 9.93 13.98 -26.89
C ASP A 39 10.42 13.38 -25.58
N PHE A 40 9.77 12.30 -25.17
CA PHE A 40 10.12 11.62 -23.93
C PHE A 40 11.51 10.96 -23.94
N LYS A 41 12.20 10.88 -25.09
CA LYS A 41 13.60 10.43 -25.14
C LYS A 41 14.59 11.56 -24.82
N ASP A 42 14.13 12.81 -24.82
CA ASP A 42 14.94 13.96 -24.44
C ASP A 42 14.94 14.11 -22.89
N PRO A 43 16.08 13.89 -22.22
CA PRO A 43 16.16 14.00 -20.77
C PRO A 43 15.83 15.42 -20.26
N LEU A 44 16.09 16.46 -21.04
CA LEU A 44 15.77 17.84 -20.67
C LEU A 44 14.25 18.08 -20.74
N ALA A 45 13.58 17.59 -21.78
CA ALA A 45 12.13 17.68 -21.90
C ALA A 45 11.42 17.00 -20.72
N VAL A 46 11.92 15.82 -20.33
CA VAL A 46 11.37 15.01 -19.25
C VAL A 46 11.61 15.65 -17.87
N GLN A 47 12.84 16.12 -17.62
CA GLN A 47 13.15 16.87 -16.41
C GLN A 47 12.26 18.11 -16.32
N LYS A 48 12.14 18.86 -17.42
CA LYS A 48 11.36 20.08 -17.44
C LYS A 48 9.88 19.81 -17.19
N LEU A 49 9.31 18.80 -17.84
CA LEU A 49 7.95 18.35 -17.55
C LEU A 49 7.79 18.00 -16.06
N THR A 50 8.75 17.33 -15.44
CA THR A 50 8.71 17.02 -14.00
C THR A 50 8.58 18.26 -13.15
N TYR A 51 9.43 19.26 -13.38
CA TYR A 51 9.38 20.49 -12.62
C TYR A 51 8.07 21.24 -12.84
N ILE A 52 7.56 21.26 -14.07
CA ILE A 52 6.30 21.90 -14.38
C ILE A 52 5.12 21.20 -13.72
N LEU A 53 5.05 19.87 -13.76
CA LEU A 53 3.96 19.14 -13.11
C LEU A 53 3.98 19.32 -11.59
N LEU A 54 5.16 19.24 -10.97
CA LEU A 54 5.30 19.49 -9.55
C LEU A 54 4.87 20.91 -9.16
N GLN A 55 5.31 21.90 -9.92
CA GLN A 55 4.93 23.29 -9.68
C GLN A 55 3.44 23.53 -9.95
N HIS A 56 2.91 22.99 -11.04
CA HIS A 56 1.55 23.23 -11.49
C HIS A 56 0.51 22.58 -10.58
N ASP A 57 0.75 21.31 -10.24
CA ASP A 57 -0.23 20.48 -9.57
C ASP A 57 -0.03 20.41 -8.05
N PHE A 58 1.19 20.66 -7.55
CA PHE A 58 1.55 20.49 -6.14
C PHE A 58 2.20 21.72 -5.52
N ASP A 59 2.41 22.80 -6.29
CA ASP A 59 3.17 23.98 -5.86
C ASP A 59 4.58 23.65 -5.33
N LEU A 60 5.16 22.55 -5.84
CA LEU A 60 6.50 22.09 -5.47
C LEU A 60 7.53 22.54 -6.49
N LYS A 61 8.64 23.09 -6.00
CA LYS A 61 9.78 23.52 -6.80
C LYS A 61 10.96 22.59 -6.55
N LEU A 62 11.46 21.96 -7.60
CA LEU A 62 12.65 21.11 -7.53
C LEU A 62 13.78 21.66 -8.40
N ASP A 63 14.99 21.41 -7.95
CA ASP A 63 16.21 21.56 -8.72
C ASP A 63 17.06 20.31 -8.51
N ILE A 64 17.34 19.58 -9.59
CA ILE A 64 17.97 18.26 -9.57
C ILE A 64 18.93 18.16 -10.75
N PRO A 65 20.22 17.89 -10.54
CA PRO A 65 21.18 17.68 -11.61
C PRO A 65 20.81 16.49 -12.52
N LEU A 66 21.11 16.60 -13.82
CA LEU A 66 20.77 15.57 -14.83
C LEU A 66 21.51 14.23 -14.66
N ASP A 67 22.59 14.21 -13.89
CA ASP A 67 23.42 13.04 -13.57
C ASP A 67 22.97 12.32 -12.29
N THR A 68 21.83 12.70 -11.73
CA THR A 68 21.16 11.97 -10.65
C THR A 68 19.93 11.26 -11.17
N LEU A 69 19.39 10.31 -10.40
CA LEU A 69 18.09 9.73 -10.73
C LEU A 69 16.99 10.80 -10.60
N CYS A 70 16.76 11.55 -11.68
CA CYS A 70 15.58 12.41 -11.73
C CYS A 70 14.34 11.51 -11.64
N PRO A 71 13.34 11.89 -10.85
CA PRO A 71 12.12 11.11 -10.70
C PRO A 71 11.43 10.75 -12.02
N MET A 72 11.70 11.44 -13.14
CA MET A 72 11.25 11.03 -14.48
C MET A 72 12.35 10.75 -15.52
N VAL A 73 13.60 11.17 -15.34
CA VAL A 73 14.61 11.05 -16.41
C VAL A 73 15.23 9.66 -16.41
N LYS A 74 15.17 9.01 -17.57
CA LYS A 74 15.89 7.78 -17.90
C LYS A 74 16.61 7.99 -19.25
N ARG A 75 17.90 8.29 -19.24
CA ARG A 75 18.68 8.65 -20.44
C ARG A 75 19.05 7.43 -21.28
N LEU A 76 18.39 7.27 -22.42
CA LEU A 76 18.90 6.46 -23.52
C LEU A 76 20.12 7.15 -24.13
N LEU A 77 21.33 6.69 -23.78
CA LEU A 77 22.46 6.74 -24.70
C LEU A 77 22.67 5.33 -25.22
N GLN A 78 22.09 5.04 -26.38
CA GLN A 78 22.74 4.42 -27.54
C GLN A 78 21.69 3.90 -28.53
N ASP A 79 21.97 4.17 -29.80
CA ASP A 79 21.28 3.76 -31.01
C ASP A 79 19.92 4.38 -31.36
N SER A 80 20.05 5.51 -32.06
CA SER A 80 19.13 5.97 -33.10
C SER A 80 18.97 4.90 -34.19
N ARG A 81 17.90 4.11 -34.10
CA ARG A 81 17.19 3.59 -35.28
C ARG A 81 15.73 3.22 -34.95
N SER A 82 14.87 3.70 -35.84
CA SER A 82 13.40 3.60 -35.95
C SER A 82 12.65 2.57 -35.10
N CYS A 83 11.74 3.07 -34.25
CA CYS A 83 10.44 2.44 -34.01
C CYS A 83 9.48 3.48 -33.42
N SER A 84 8.30 3.64 -34.02
CA SER A 84 7.18 4.39 -33.48
C SER A 84 6.66 3.64 -32.25
N VAL A 85 6.92 4.18 -31.06
CA VAL A 85 6.41 3.66 -29.79
C VAL A 85 5.46 4.69 -29.21
N ASP A 86 4.30 4.20 -28.76
CA ASP A 86 3.20 4.99 -28.23
C ASP A 86 3.68 5.94 -27.12
N LEU A 87 3.38 7.22 -27.29
CA LEU A 87 4.07 8.37 -26.69
C LEU A 87 3.67 8.67 -25.24
N ASN A 88 2.89 7.82 -24.57
CA ASN A 88 2.48 8.04 -23.18
C ASN A 88 3.55 7.66 -22.12
N HIS A 89 4.76 7.31 -22.56
CA HIS A 89 5.60 6.34 -21.84
C HIS A 89 6.52 6.83 -20.70
N ILE A 90 6.69 8.13 -20.47
CA ILE A 90 7.70 8.62 -19.49
C ILE A 90 7.13 9.61 -18.45
N LEU A 91 5.85 9.96 -18.55
CA LEU A 91 5.07 10.53 -17.45
C LEU A 91 4.94 9.59 -16.22
N TYR A 92 5.25 8.30 -16.43
CA TYR A 92 4.91 7.19 -15.54
C TYR A 92 5.74 7.06 -14.27
N LEU A 93 6.86 7.75 -14.13
CA LEU A 93 7.72 7.57 -12.95
C LEU A 93 7.24 8.42 -11.77
N PHE A 94 6.81 9.66 -12.01
CA PHE A 94 6.17 10.51 -11.00
C PHE A 94 4.82 9.96 -10.52
N GLU A 95 3.99 9.50 -11.45
CA GLU A 95 2.69 8.88 -11.13
C GLU A 95 2.84 7.62 -10.27
N ASN A 96 3.94 6.87 -10.41
CA ASN A 96 4.25 5.75 -9.52
C ASN A 96 4.63 6.20 -8.11
N ARG A 97 5.26 7.37 -7.96
CA ARG A 97 5.54 7.94 -6.63
C ARG A 97 4.24 8.28 -5.90
N LEU A 98 3.29 8.91 -6.59
CA LEU A 98 1.96 9.21 -6.05
C LEU A 98 1.16 7.97 -5.67
N ASN A 99 1.20 6.88 -6.46
CA ASN A 99 0.50 5.65 -6.06
C ASN A 99 1.07 5.08 -4.77
N TYR A 100 2.38 5.22 -4.55
CA TYR A 100 3.00 4.73 -3.32
C TYR A 100 2.54 5.58 -2.12
N ILE A 101 2.57 6.91 -2.23
CA ILE A 101 2.05 7.79 -1.18
C ILE A 101 0.57 7.48 -0.87
N HIS A 102 -0.29 7.36 -1.88
CA HIS A 102 -1.69 7.04 -1.65
C HIS A 102 -1.91 5.64 -1.06
N TRP A 103 -1.09 4.67 -1.44
CA TRP A 103 -1.16 3.35 -0.83
C TRP A 103 -0.71 3.37 0.64
N LEU A 104 0.25 4.24 1.00
CA LEU A 104 0.64 4.46 2.39
C LEU A 104 -0.46 5.16 3.18
N GLU A 105 -1.12 6.18 2.62
CA GLU A 105 -2.32 6.81 3.21
C GLU A 105 -3.40 5.77 3.53
N ASP A 106 -3.65 4.86 2.57
CA ASP A 106 -4.57 3.74 2.76
C ASP A 106 -4.09 2.80 3.86
N LEU A 107 -2.82 2.41 3.91
CA LEU A 107 -2.33 1.48 4.92
C LEU A 107 -2.42 2.05 6.34
N ILE A 108 -2.01 3.31 6.54
CA ILE A 108 -1.98 3.91 7.86
C ILE A 108 -3.38 4.19 8.41
N SER A 109 -4.37 4.49 7.55
CA SER A 109 -5.74 4.77 7.98
C SER A 109 -6.45 3.55 8.60
N TYR A 110 -5.90 2.34 8.45
CA TYR A 110 -6.41 1.11 9.07
C TYR A 110 -5.57 0.65 10.25
N THR A 111 -4.49 1.35 10.61
CA THR A 111 -3.54 0.88 11.63
C THR A 111 -3.20 1.87 12.71
N ASP A 112 -3.29 3.17 12.44
CA ASP A 112 -3.25 4.18 13.48
C ASP A 112 -4.70 4.40 13.90
N ASP A 113 -5.01 4.07 15.17
CA ASP A 113 -6.30 4.37 15.79
C ASP A 113 -6.58 5.88 15.64
N ASP A 114 -7.85 6.26 15.50
CA ASP A 114 -8.43 7.56 15.12
C ASP A 114 -7.90 8.84 15.84
N ASP A 115 -6.83 8.77 16.61
CA ASP A 115 -6.14 9.93 17.14
C ASP A 115 -5.41 10.65 15.98
N HIS A 116 -5.89 11.85 15.64
CA HIS A 116 -5.39 12.73 14.58
C HIS A 116 -3.97 13.29 14.85
N GLY A 117 -3.07 12.45 15.36
CA GLY A 117 -1.70 12.76 15.68
C GLY A 117 -0.82 12.95 14.44
N GLU A 118 0.43 13.29 14.71
CA GLU A 118 1.43 13.46 13.67
C GLU A 118 1.85 12.09 13.11
N VAL A 119 1.84 11.95 11.79
CA VAL A 119 2.28 10.74 11.09
C VAL A 119 3.76 10.88 10.76
N TYR A 120 4.56 9.95 11.26
CA TYR A 120 6.01 9.95 11.03
C TYR A 120 6.37 8.90 9.98
N GLY A 121 6.77 9.36 8.79
CA GLY A 121 7.32 8.54 7.71
C GLY A 121 8.85 8.47 7.76
N PHE A 122 9.42 7.34 7.36
CA PHE A 122 10.87 7.16 7.20
C PHE A 122 11.21 6.77 5.76
N ASP A 123 11.91 7.64 5.04
CA ASP A 123 12.31 7.41 3.65
C ASP A 123 13.76 6.94 3.56
N ILE A 124 13.96 5.73 3.01
CA ILE A 124 15.27 5.09 2.86
C ILE A 124 15.78 5.33 1.44
N GLY A 125 16.87 6.10 1.32
CA GLY A 125 17.44 6.49 0.03
C GLY A 125 16.58 7.54 -0.67
N THR A 126 16.45 8.72 -0.03
CA THR A 126 15.57 9.79 -0.51
C THR A 126 16.03 10.41 -1.84
N GLY A 127 17.32 10.27 -2.16
CA GLY A 127 17.95 10.80 -3.35
C GLY A 127 17.91 12.33 -3.42
N ALA A 128 18.56 12.91 -4.45
CA ALA A 128 18.62 14.36 -4.64
C ALA A 128 17.24 15.06 -4.66
N SER A 129 16.21 14.33 -5.09
CA SER A 129 14.87 14.88 -5.26
C SER A 129 14.10 15.09 -3.96
N CYS A 130 14.36 14.28 -2.93
CA CYS A 130 13.50 14.17 -1.74
C CYS A 130 12.00 14.00 -2.07
N ILE A 131 11.69 13.29 -3.17
CA ILE A 131 10.36 13.36 -3.80
C ILE A 131 9.25 12.80 -2.90
N TYR A 132 9.51 11.73 -2.15
CA TYR A 132 8.47 11.13 -1.29
C TYR A 132 8.15 12.01 -0.08
N PRO A 133 9.13 12.51 0.70
CA PRO A 133 8.86 13.45 1.78
C PRO A 133 8.14 14.72 1.32
N LEU A 134 8.56 15.30 0.18
CA LEU A 134 7.93 16.51 -0.37
C LEU A 134 6.47 16.26 -0.76
N LEU A 135 6.19 15.17 -1.50
CA LEU A 135 4.81 14.82 -1.89
C LEU A 135 3.96 14.47 -0.67
N GLY A 136 4.49 13.65 0.25
CA GLY A 136 3.78 13.24 1.46
C GLY A 136 3.39 14.43 2.31
N CYS A 137 4.33 15.35 2.58
CA CYS A 137 4.06 16.57 3.33
C CYS A 137 3.09 17.52 2.61
N THR A 138 3.15 17.59 1.27
CA THR A 138 2.27 18.47 0.49
C THR A 138 0.83 17.96 0.48
N LEU A 139 0.65 16.65 0.32
CA LEU A 139 -0.67 16.01 0.29
C LEU A 139 -1.28 15.89 1.70
N ASN A 140 -0.43 15.70 2.72
CA ASN A 140 -0.86 15.42 4.09
C ASN A 140 -0.21 16.39 5.08
N LYS A 141 -1.02 17.30 5.64
CA LYS A 141 -0.55 18.39 6.52
C LYS A 141 0.08 17.90 7.83
N HIS A 142 -0.37 16.76 8.35
CA HIS A 142 0.08 16.16 9.59
C HIS A 142 1.25 15.18 9.40
N TRP A 143 1.71 14.96 8.16
CA TRP A 143 2.87 14.10 7.90
C TRP A 143 4.17 14.86 8.16
N LYS A 144 5.10 14.15 8.81
CA LYS A 144 6.50 14.50 9.00
C LYS A 144 7.36 13.35 8.49
N PHE A 145 8.57 13.66 8.05
CA PHE A 145 9.51 12.67 7.52
C PHE A 145 10.88 12.78 8.17
N VAL A 146 11.46 11.60 8.40
CA VAL A 146 12.92 11.43 8.45
C VAL A 146 13.32 10.82 7.10
N ALA A 147 14.20 11.50 6.38
CA ALA A 147 14.66 11.10 5.05
C ALA A 147 16.16 10.86 5.08
N THR A 148 16.60 9.70 4.57
CA THR A 148 17.98 9.25 4.70
C THR A 148 18.62 9.02 3.35
N ASP A 149 19.92 9.26 3.25
CA ASP A 149 20.75 8.88 2.11
C ASP A 149 22.19 8.65 2.58
N ILE A 150 22.98 7.91 1.81
CA ILE A 150 24.39 7.63 2.11
C ILE A 150 25.36 8.59 1.40
N SER A 151 24.84 9.38 0.45
CA SER A 151 25.62 10.28 -0.37
C SER A 151 25.46 11.71 0.13
N GLU A 152 26.55 12.30 0.61
CA GLU A 152 26.60 13.71 1.03
C GLU A 152 26.11 14.66 -0.06
N ARG A 153 26.45 14.36 -1.33
CA ARG A 153 25.94 15.11 -2.47
C ARG A 153 24.41 15.05 -2.58
N MET A 154 23.81 13.87 -2.39
CA MET A 154 22.37 13.70 -2.48
C MET A 154 21.67 14.40 -1.32
N ILE A 155 22.23 14.32 -0.11
CA ILE A 155 21.74 15.02 1.08
C ILE A 155 21.69 16.54 0.83
N ASN A 156 22.79 17.14 0.39
CA ASN A 156 22.84 18.59 0.13
C ASN A 156 21.80 19.04 -0.91
N LEU A 157 21.57 18.24 -1.95
CA LEU A 157 20.55 18.52 -2.97
C LEU A 157 19.13 18.37 -2.42
N ALA A 158 18.90 17.34 -1.61
CA ALA A 158 17.62 17.08 -0.95
C ALA A 158 17.28 18.20 0.05
N GLU A 159 18.24 18.64 0.85
CA GLU A 159 18.11 19.77 1.79
C GLU A 159 17.74 21.05 1.06
N ALA A 160 18.47 21.40 0.00
CA ALA A 160 18.14 22.56 -0.83
C ALA A 160 16.73 22.48 -1.43
N ASN A 161 16.26 21.28 -1.80
CA ASN A 161 14.90 21.07 -2.28
C ASN A 161 13.85 21.21 -1.17
N VAL A 162 14.13 20.74 0.05
CA VAL A 162 13.25 20.94 1.21
C VAL A 162 13.14 22.42 1.59
N GLU A 163 14.27 23.12 1.65
CA GLU A 163 14.33 24.56 1.95
C GLU A 163 13.58 25.40 0.93
N ARG A 164 13.77 25.11 -0.37
CA ARG A 164 13.08 25.81 -1.46
C ARG A 164 11.55 25.73 -1.37
N ASN A 165 11.03 24.70 -0.71
CA ASN A 165 9.61 24.47 -0.50
C ASN A 165 9.15 24.82 0.93
N ASN A 166 10.03 25.36 1.78
CA ASN A 166 9.75 25.71 3.18
C ASN A 166 9.24 24.54 4.03
N LEU A 167 9.79 23.34 3.82
CA LEU A 167 9.36 22.11 4.50
C LEU A 167 10.33 21.60 5.57
N GLN A 168 11.39 22.34 5.90
CA GLN A 168 12.38 21.97 6.92
C GLN A 168 11.80 21.68 8.31
N ALA A 169 10.65 22.28 8.66
CA ALA A 169 9.98 21.99 9.93
C ALA A 169 9.30 20.61 9.99
N ARG A 170 9.09 19.97 8.82
CA ARG A 170 8.41 18.67 8.70
C ARG A 170 9.28 17.59 8.08
N ILE A 171 10.38 17.93 7.41
CA ILE A 171 11.28 16.97 6.77
C ILE A 171 12.67 17.16 7.38
N THR A 172 13.12 16.15 8.13
CA THR A 172 14.49 16.05 8.65
C THR A 172 15.29 15.15 7.74
N ILE A 173 16.45 15.62 7.28
CA ILE A 173 17.34 14.88 6.41
C ILE A 173 18.56 14.40 7.21
N ILE A 174 18.96 13.13 7.01
CA ILE A 174 20.05 12.50 7.76
C ILE A 174 20.99 11.78 6.79
N LEU A 175 22.27 12.17 6.83
CA LEU A 175 23.35 11.46 6.13
C LEU A 175 23.72 10.19 6.91
N LYS A 176 23.66 9.04 6.25
CA LYS A 176 24.02 7.74 6.82
C LYS A 176 25.37 7.24 6.31
N SER A 177 26.13 6.53 7.14
CA SER A 177 27.32 5.83 6.66
C SER A 177 26.95 4.56 5.89
N LYS A 178 27.83 4.09 5.00
CA LYS A 178 27.61 2.85 4.22
C LYS A 178 27.55 1.60 5.11
N GLU A 179 28.14 1.66 6.30
CA GLU A 179 28.22 0.58 7.27
C GLU A 179 27.03 0.58 8.25
N SER A 180 26.23 1.65 8.27
CA SER A 180 25.06 1.78 9.14
C SER A 180 23.90 0.89 8.69
N LYS A 181 22.96 0.65 9.60
CA LYS A 181 21.68 0.00 9.31
C LYS A 181 20.86 0.85 8.35
N LEU A 182 19.96 0.25 7.57
CA LEU A 182 19.08 1.02 6.68
C LEU A 182 18.07 1.86 7.47
N LEU A 183 17.49 1.27 8.51
CA LEU A 183 16.47 1.87 9.36
C LEU A 183 17.10 2.63 10.54
N LEU A 184 16.91 2.14 11.77
CA LEU A 184 17.41 2.76 12.99
C LEU A 184 18.57 1.93 13.55
N ASP A 185 19.60 2.61 13.99
CA ASP A 185 20.79 2.01 14.60
C ASP A 185 20.76 2.08 16.13
N ALA A 186 21.68 1.38 16.82
CA ALA A 186 21.78 1.49 18.28
C ALA A 186 22.10 2.93 18.76
N ASN A 187 22.81 3.70 17.93
CA ASN A 187 23.09 5.13 18.13
C ASN A 187 22.00 6.03 17.54
N ASP A 188 20.84 5.46 17.17
CA ASP A 188 19.67 6.07 16.54
C ASP A 188 19.75 7.60 16.44
N GLU A 189 20.15 8.08 15.26
CA GLU A 189 20.30 9.50 14.93
C GLU A 189 18.96 10.25 15.07
N THR A 190 17.84 9.52 15.18
CA THR A 190 16.50 10.06 15.43
C THR A 190 16.15 10.16 16.92
N LYS A 191 17.01 9.72 17.85
CA LYS A 191 16.74 9.79 19.32
C LYS A 191 16.40 11.19 19.79
N ASN A 192 17.04 12.20 19.24
CA ASN A 192 16.78 13.61 19.59
C ASN A 192 15.44 14.13 19.05
N LEU A 193 14.78 13.39 18.15
CA LEU A 193 13.50 13.77 17.55
C LEU A 193 12.30 13.36 18.41
N ASN A 194 12.50 12.65 19.52
CA ASN A 194 11.44 12.17 20.42
C ASN A 194 10.31 11.39 19.72
N ILE A 195 10.61 10.76 18.58
CA ILE A 195 9.65 9.96 17.81
C ILE A 195 9.53 8.60 18.49
N GLN A 196 8.42 8.30 19.16
CA GLN A 196 8.23 7.00 19.83
C GLN A 196 7.95 5.86 18.84
N ARG A 197 7.21 6.15 17.76
CA ARG A 197 6.85 5.20 16.71
C ARG A 197 6.78 5.91 15.35
N PHE A 198 7.26 5.23 14.31
CA PHE A 198 7.02 5.65 12.93
C PHE A 198 5.75 4.97 12.41
N SER A 199 4.91 5.69 11.68
CA SER A 199 3.73 5.09 11.04
C SER A 199 4.15 4.20 9.87
N PHE A 200 5.21 4.56 9.14
CA PHE A 200 5.75 3.71 8.09
C PHE A 200 7.24 3.98 7.79
N CYS A 201 7.93 2.97 7.26
CA CYS A 201 9.08 3.21 6.39
C CYS A 201 8.71 2.97 4.93
N MET A 202 9.41 3.65 4.02
CA MET A 202 9.27 3.47 2.58
C MET A 202 10.64 3.46 1.90
N CYS A 203 10.72 2.75 0.77
CA CYS A 203 11.93 2.65 0.00
C CYS A 203 11.63 2.41 -1.48
N ASN A 204 12.41 3.03 -2.37
CA ASN A 204 12.54 2.59 -3.75
C ASN A 204 13.96 2.06 -3.97
N PRO A 205 14.19 0.75 -3.78
CA PRO A 205 15.53 0.20 -3.63
C PRO A 205 16.34 0.25 -4.94
N PRO A 206 17.69 0.25 -4.84
CA PRO A 206 18.55 -0.01 -5.99
C PRO A 206 18.23 -1.38 -6.60
N PHE A 207 18.23 -1.46 -7.93
CA PHE A 207 17.58 -2.54 -8.68
C PHE A 207 18.51 -3.71 -9.06
N TYR A 208 19.83 -3.50 -9.07
CA TYR A 208 20.78 -4.41 -9.70
C TYR A 208 21.90 -4.79 -8.75
N GLU A 209 22.47 -5.98 -8.92
CA GLU A 209 23.62 -6.42 -8.13
C GLU A 209 24.95 -5.96 -8.75
N SER A 210 25.00 -5.87 -10.08
CA SER A 210 26.18 -5.47 -10.82
C SER A 210 25.81 -4.88 -12.18
N GLN A 211 26.79 -4.21 -12.80
CA GLN A 211 26.68 -3.66 -14.15
C GLN A 211 26.35 -4.75 -15.19
N GLU A 212 26.92 -5.96 -15.05
CA GLU A 212 26.65 -7.09 -15.94
C GLU A 212 25.19 -7.56 -15.83
N GLN A 213 24.63 -7.58 -14.61
CA GLN A 213 23.22 -7.93 -14.41
C GLN A 213 22.29 -6.88 -15.03
N TYR A 214 22.69 -5.61 -15.00
CA TYR A 214 21.97 -4.51 -15.67
C TYR A 214 21.96 -4.70 -17.18
N GLU A 215 23.11 -4.97 -17.78
CA GLU A 215 23.27 -5.18 -19.22
C GLU A 215 22.55 -6.45 -19.70
N ALA A 216 22.65 -7.56 -18.96
CA ALA A 216 21.93 -8.79 -19.27
C ALA A 216 20.40 -8.57 -19.27
N GLY A 217 19.87 -7.83 -18.30
CA GLY A 217 18.44 -7.49 -18.23
C GLY A 217 17.95 -6.60 -19.38
N MET A 218 18.86 -5.87 -20.05
CA MET A 218 18.56 -5.10 -21.25
C MET A 218 18.53 -5.99 -22.51
N MET A 219 19.38 -7.02 -22.58
CA MET A 219 19.48 -7.96 -23.71
C MET A 219 18.23 -8.84 -23.87
N PHE A 220 17.56 -9.25 -22.78
CA PHE A 220 16.40 -10.16 -22.82
C PHE A 220 15.05 -9.49 -23.15
N LYS A 221 14.98 -8.16 -23.22
CA LYS A 221 13.74 -7.44 -23.56
C LYS A 221 13.54 -7.39 -25.09
N LYS A 222 12.67 -8.27 -25.63
CA LYS A 222 12.29 -8.34 -27.07
C LYS A 222 11.80 -7.01 -27.69
N LYS A 223 11.37 -6.05 -26.86
CA LYS A 223 11.21 -4.62 -27.19
C LYS A 223 12.17 -3.87 -26.30
N GLN A 224 13.08 -3.05 -26.85
CA GLN A 224 13.87 -2.11 -26.05
C GLN A 224 12.90 -1.32 -25.17
N SER A 225 12.95 -1.53 -23.85
CA SER A 225 12.25 -0.65 -22.94
C SER A 225 12.90 0.73 -23.09
N SER A 226 12.10 1.76 -23.32
CA SER A 226 12.55 3.16 -23.57
C SER A 226 13.20 3.83 -22.35
N ALA A 227 13.76 3.06 -21.43
CA ALA A 227 14.06 3.41 -20.06
C ALA A 227 15.45 2.89 -19.67
N THR A 228 16.47 3.74 -19.72
CA THR A 228 17.84 3.50 -19.23
C THR A 228 18.05 4.21 -17.89
N SER A 229 18.66 3.57 -16.90
CA SER A 229 18.86 4.15 -15.56
C SER A 229 19.97 5.22 -15.54
N THR A 230 19.69 6.41 -14.98
CA THR A 230 20.65 7.53 -14.82
C THR A 230 21.02 7.82 -13.37
N GLY A 231 20.75 6.88 -12.46
CA GLY A 231 21.20 7.02 -11.08
C GLY A 231 22.70 6.87 -10.94
N SER A 232 23.26 7.36 -9.83
CA SER A 232 24.63 7.00 -9.46
C SER A 232 24.74 5.48 -9.30
N PRO A 233 25.95 4.89 -9.36
CA PRO A 233 26.14 3.46 -9.11
C PRO A 233 25.46 3.00 -7.81
N GLU A 234 25.43 3.82 -6.77
CA GLU A 234 24.77 3.54 -5.49
C GLU A 234 23.23 3.58 -5.55
N GLU A 235 22.64 4.39 -6.44
CA GLU A 235 21.18 4.41 -6.67
C GLU A 235 20.70 3.23 -7.55
N ILE A 236 21.62 2.58 -8.27
CA ILE A 236 21.31 1.51 -9.22
C ILE A 236 21.72 0.14 -8.67
N PHE A 237 22.87 0.07 -7.99
CA PHE A 237 23.52 -1.17 -7.59
C PHE A 237 23.56 -1.36 -6.07
N THR A 238 23.33 -2.58 -5.63
CA THR A 238 23.51 -3.02 -4.25
C THR A 238 23.87 -4.50 -4.18
N LYS A 239 24.59 -4.92 -3.14
CA LYS A 239 24.93 -6.32 -2.94
C LYS A 239 23.65 -7.18 -2.78
N GLY A 240 23.52 -8.27 -3.53
CA GLY A 240 22.31 -9.10 -3.57
C GLY A 240 21.13 -8.47 -4.33
N GLY A 241 21.33 -7.33 -5.00
CA GLY A 241 20.31 -6.62 -5.76
C GLY A 241 19.10 -6.20 -4.93
N GLU A 242 17.97 -5.94 -5.61
CA GLU A 242 16.71 -5.52 -4.99
C GLU A 242 16.26 -6.46 -3.86
N PHE A 243 16.40 -7.78 -4.05
CA PHE A 243 16.03 -8.76 -3.04
C PHE A 243 16.91 -8.68 -1.79
N GLY A 244 18.23 -8.55 -1.96
CA GLY A 244 19.17 -8.38 -0.84
C GLY A 244 18.86 -7.14 0.00
N PHE A 245 18.52 -6.03 -0.66
CA PHE A 245 18.16 -4.78 0.00
C PHE A 245 16.86 -4.91 0.81
N ILE A 246 15.80 -5.46 0.22
CA ILE A 246 14.53 -5.68 0.92
C ILE A 246 14.69 -6.69 2.06
N LYS A 247 15.52 -7.72 1.86
CA LYS A 247 15.86 -8.67 2.92
C LYS A 247 16.57 -7.98 4.08
N GLN A 248 17.43 -7.00 3.84
CA GLN A 248 18.04 -6.23 4.92
C GLN A 248 17.00 -5.42 5.71
N ILE A 249 16.06 -4.75 5.04
CA ILE A 249 14.95 -4.05 5.71
C ILE A 249 14.14 -5.04 6.56
N LEU A 250 13.87 -6.24 6.05
CA LEU A 250 13.21 -7.30 6.79
C LEU A 250 14.01 -7.73 8.03
N ASP A 251 15.29 -8.04 7.86
CA ASP A 251 16.15 -8.51 8.95
C ASP A 251 16.24 -7.44 10.07
N GLU A 252 16.31 -6.16 9.71
CA GLU A 252 16.25 -5.04 10.65
C GLU A 252 14.87 -4.88 11.30
N SER A 253 13.79 -5.08 10.54
CA SER A 253 12.42 -5.02 11.05
C SER A 253 12.13 -6.09 12.10
N LEU A 254 12.78 -7.25 12.04
CA LEU A 254 12.65 -8.31 13.07
C LEU A 254 13.18 -7.87 14.43
N MET A 255 14.16 -6.95 14.44
CA MET A 255 14.70 -6.36 15.66
C MET A 255 13.87 -5.16 16.12
N LEU A 256 13.42 -4.32 15.18
CA LEU A 256 12.70 -3.09 15.46
C LEU A 256 11.21 -3.31 15.76
N ARG A 257 10.61 -4.39 15.25
CA ARG A 257 9.24 -4.84 15.52
C ARG A 257 8.23 -3.69 15.40
N GLU A 258 7.52 -3.35 16.46
CA GLU A 258 6.45 -2.33 16.47
C GLU A 258 6.97 -0.88 16.51
N ARG A 259 8.30 -0.66 16.43
CA ARG A 259 8.88 0.67 16.25
C ARG A 259 8.39 1.36 14.97
N PHE A 260 7.98 0.58 13.97
CA PHE A 260 7.25 1.02 12.79
C PHE A 260 5.89 0.31 12.72
N SER A 261 4.81 1.03 12.44
CA SER A 261 3.50 0.39 12.17
C SER A 261 3.57 -0.43 10.87
N TRP A 262 4.21 0.10 9.84
CA TRP A 262 4.44 -0.58 8.57
C TRP A 262 5.87 -0.46 8.09
N TYR A 263 6.46 -1.58 7.70
CA TYR A 263 7.66 -1.60 6.88
C TYR A 263 7.23 -1.77 5.44
N THR A 264 7.68 -0.91 4.51
CA THR A 264 7.29 -1.03 3.10
C THR A 264 8.46 -0.79 2.14
N SER A 265 8.38 -1.39 0.97
CA SER A 265 9.30 -1.15 -0.14
C SER A 265 8.60 -1.28 -1.48
N MET A 266 9.03 -0.49 -2.47
CA MET A 266 8.70 -0.73 -3.86
C MET A 266 9.50 -1.94 -4.38
N ILE A 267 8.91 -2.68 -5.32
CA ILE A 267 9.51 -3.82 -6.01
C ILE A 267 9.41 -3.58 -7.52
N GLY A 268 10.55 -3.67 -8.18
CA GLY A 268 10.75 -3.60 -9.62
C GLY A 268 10.68 -4.96 -10.31
N ARG A 269 11.03 -6.07 -9.63
CA ARG A 269 11.05 -7.42 -10.20
C ARG A 269 10.11 -8.37 -9.47
N LYS A 270 9.33 -9.13 -10.24
CA LYS A 270 8.35 -10.07 -9.69
C LYS A 270 8.98 -11.21 -8.88
N GLU A 271 10.22 -11.59 -9.17
CA GLU A 271 10.98 -12.65 -8.49
C GLU A 271 11.28 -12.34 -7.02
N THR A 272 11.20 -11.06 -6.64
CA THR A 272 11.45 -10.56 -5.28
C THR A 272 10.31 -10.88 -4.31
N ILE A 273 9.15 -11.30 -4.81
CA ILE A 273 7.92 -11.51 -4.02
C ILE A 273 7.90 -12.95 -3.46
N ASN A 274 8.25 -13.11 -2.19
CA ASN A 274 8.05 -14.34 -1.42
C ASN A 274 7.26 -14.04 -0.14
N LYS A 275 6.61 -15.05 0.48
CA LYS A 275 5.99 -14.87 1.79
C LYS A 275 7.09 -14.50 2.80
N ILE A 276 6.95 -13.34 3.42
CA ILE A 276 7.97 -12.75 4.30
C ILE A 276 7.64 -13.07 5.77
N ILE A 277 6.51 -12.53 6.23
CA ILE A 277 5.92 -12.80 7.55
C ILE A 277 4.42 -13.10 7.38
N ASP A 278 3.67 -13.28 8.46
CA ASP A 278 2.24 -13.59 8.35
C ASP A 278 1.39 -12.36 7.97
N ASN A 279 1.61 -11.22 8.63
CA ASN A 279 0.94 -9.95 8.32
C ASN A 279 1.73 -9.14 7.29
N TYR A 280 1.57 -9.50 6.01
CA TYR A 280 2.14 -8.77 4.89
C TYR A 280 1.06 -8.35 3.88
N VAL A 281 1.37 -7.32 3.12
CA VAL A 281 0.51 -6.70 2.11
C VAL A 281 1.26 -6.60 0.78
N LEU A 282 0.53 -6.72 -0.32
CA LEU A 282 1.09 -6.63 -1.66
C LEU A 282 0.14 -5.83 -2.56
N THR A 283 0.66 -4.85 -3.28
CA THR A 283 -0.11 -4.04 -4.24
C THR A 283 0.56 -3.95 -5.61
N GLU A 284 -0.20 -3.48 -6.60
CA GLU A 284 0.27 -3.23 -7.97
C GLU A 284 0.16 -1.74 -8.31
N PHE A 285 1.30 -1.11 -8.58
CA PHE A 285 1.34 0.22 -9.18
C PHE A 285 1.38 0.06 -10.70
N CYS A 286 0.19 0.08 -11.32
CA CYS A 286 0.03 -0.02 -12.77
C CYS A 286 -0.08 1.35 -13.41
N GLN A 287 0.87 1.67 -14.29
CA GLN A 287 0.94 2.93 -15.04
C GLN A 287 1.31 2.67 -16.51
N GLY A 288 0.30 2.69 -17.37
CA GLY A 288 0.42 2.23 -18.76
C GLY A 288 0.93 0.79 -18.82
N GLN A 289 2.04 0.57 -19.54
CA GLN A 289 2.71 -0.74 -19.62
C GLN A 289 3.70 -0.98 -18.47
N THR A 290 4.08 0.05 -17.71
CA THR A 290 4.99 -0.09 -16.59
C THR A 290 4.23 -0.59 -15.37
N ARG A 291 4.67 -1.72 -14.84
CA ARG A 291 4.19 -2.25 -13.58
C ARG A 291 5.31 -2.19 -12.55
N ARG A 292 4.95 -1.73 -11.37
CA ARG A 292 5.71 -1.89 -10.13
C ARG A 292 4.81 -2.54 -9.11
N TRP A 293 5.42 -3.09 -8.07
CA TRP A 293 4.71 -3.67 -6.95
C TRP A 293 5.11 -2.92 -5.69
N GLY A 294 4.23 -2.88 -4.71
CA GLY A 294 4.55 -2.44 -3.35
C GLY A 294 4.41 -3.64 -2.45
N ILE A 295 5.41 -3.89 -1.60
CA ILE A 295 5.32 -4.85 -0.51
C ILE A 295 5.33 -4.10 0.81
N GLY A 296 4.57 -4.59 1.77
CA GLY A 296 4.60 -4.08 3.12
C GLY A 296 4.37 -5.18 4.13
N TRP A 297 4.81 -4.98 5.36
CA TRP A 297 4.56 -5.90 6.45
C TRP A 297 4.54 -5.19 7.80
N SER A 298 3.85 -5.79 8.76
CA SER A 298 3.65 -5.21 10.09
C SER A 298 3.73 -6.29 11.16
N PHE A 299 4.25 -5.93 12.33
CA PHE A 299 4.18 -6.77 13.53
C PHE A 299 2.94 -6.48 14.39
N GLY A 300 2.14 -5.47 14.00
CA GLY A 300 0.90 -5.12 14.67
C GLY A 300 -0.25 -6.08 14.37
N ILE A 301 -1.33 -5.89 15.12
CA ILE A 301 -2.54 -6.73 15.07
C ILE A 301 -3.51 -6.33 13.96
N HIS A 302 -3.41 -5.11 13.43
CA HIS A 302 -4.30 -4.61 12.41
C HIS A 302 -4.11 -5.32 11.06
N ARG A 303 -5.22 -5.46 10.32
CA ARG A 303 -5.32 -6.21 9.06
C ARG A 303 -6.04 -5.37 8.02
N PRO A 304 -5.33 -4.78 7.04
CA PRO A 304 -5.95 -3.99 5.99
C PRO A 304 -6.88 -4.86 5.09
N PRO A 305 -7.95 -4.26 4.55
CA PRO A 305 -8.88 -4.96 3.64
C PRO A 305 -8.20 -5.39 2.34
N SER A 306 -8.82 -6.33 1.62
CA SER A 306 -8.17 -7.03 0.48
C SER A 306 -7.89 -6.11 -0.71
N ASN A 307 -8.64 -5.01 -0.86
CA ASN A 307 -8.39 -4.00 -1.89
C ASN A 307 -7.07 -3.24 -1.71
N ILE A 308 -6.54 -3.19 -0.48
CA ILE A 308 -5.26 -2.54 -0.13
C ILE A 308 -4.16 -3.58 0.04
N SER A 309 -4.50 -4.73 0.64
CA SER A 309 -3.53 -5.77 0.98
C SER A 309 -3.22 -6.76 -0.14
N GLN A 310 -4.02 -6.80 -1.22
CA GLN A 310 -3.81 -7.74 -2.31
C GLN A 310 -3.75 -7.10 -3.71
N PRO A 311 -2.94 -7.68 -4.61
CA PRO A 311 -2.87 -7.25 -5.99
C PRO A 311 -4.14 -7.63 -6.75
N SER A 312 -4.56 -6.78 -7.69
CA SER A 312 -5.71 -7.02 -8.55
C SER A 312 -5.56 -8.27 -9.43
N SER A 313 -4.32 -8.56 -9.86
CA SER A 313 -3.98 -9.70 -10.71
C SER A 313 -4.25 -11.06 -10.05
N ARG A 314 -5.10 -11.88 -10.67
CA ARG A 314 -5.43 -13.24 -10.21
C ARG A 314 -4.19 -14.15 -10.09
N ARG A 315 -3.18 -13.96 -10.96
CA ARG A 315 -1.93 -14.74 -10.90
C ARG A 315 -1.10 -14.36 -9.67
N LEU A 316 -1.11 -13.09 -9.28
CA LEU A 316 -0.37 -12.63 -8.10
C LEU A 316 -1.10 -12.94 -6.80
N ARG A 317 -2.45 -12.96 -6.80
CA ARG A 317 -3.22 -13.43 -5.64
C ARG A 317 -2.85 -14.85 -5.18
N LYS A 318 -2.37 -15.71 -6.09
CA LYS A 318 -1.90 -17.07 -5.73
C LYS A 318 -0.63 -17.09 -4.89
N VAL A 319 0.21 -16.06 -5.01
CA VAL A 319 1.48 -15.89 -4.26
C VAL A 319 1.40 -14.75 -3.25
N GLY A 320 0.26 -14.05 -3.23
CA GLY A 320 -0.01 -12.89 -2.40
C GLY A 320 -0.45 -13.29 -0.99
N PRO A 321 -0.66 -12.29 -0.12
CA PRO A 321 -1.04 -12.54 1.26
C PRO A 321 -2.38 -13.24 1.35
N SER A 322 -2.55 -13.95 2.46
CA SER A 322 -3.77 -14.71 2.70
C SER A 322 -4.95 -13.76 2.93
N MET A 323 -6.14 -14.09 2.43
CA MET A 323 -7.28 -13.17 2.38
C MET A 323 -7.74 -12.69 3.76
N THR A 324 -8.00 -11.40 3.93
CA THR A 324 -8.59 -10.87 5.17
C THR A 324 -10.12 -10.80 5.09
N GLU A 325 -10.70 -11.03 3.91
CA GLU A 325 -12.14 -10.88 3.67
C GLU A 325 -12.73 -12.15 3.06
N PHE A 326 -13.93 -12.51 3.54
CA PHE A 326 -14.66 -13.67 3.08
C PHE A 326 -16.10 -13.30 2.76
N THR A 327 -16.54 -13.66 1.56
CA THR A 327 -17.87 -13.34 1.06
C THR A 327 -18.67 -14.61 0.78
N THR A 328 -19.92 -14.66 1.23
CA THR A 328 -20.92 -15.68 0.85
C THR A 328 -22.24 -15.00 0.52
N GLN A 329 -23.05 -15.64 -0.35
CA GLN A 329 -24.37 -15.15 -0.73
C GLN A 329 -25.43 -16.25 -0.69
N TRP A 330 -26.67 -15.86 -0.41
CA TRP A 330 -27.84 -16.73 -0.30
C TRP A 330 -29.05 -16.10 -0.97
N THR A 331 -29.97 -16.93 -1.48
CA THR A 331 -31.24 -16.47 -2.07
C THR A 331 -32.26 -16.19 -0.96
N ILE A 332 -32.05 -15.09 -0.24
CA ILE A 332 -32.89 -14.60 0.86
C ILE A 332 -32.94 -13.07 0.83
N GLU A 333 -33.93 -12.51 1.51
CA GLU A 333 -34.00 -11.07 1.81
C GLU A 333 -32.92 -10.67 2.82
N ILE A 334 -32.31 -9.49 2.63
CA ILE A 334 -31.25 -8.94 3.47
C ILE A 334 -31.71 -8.74 4.92
N ASN A 335 -32.96 -8.32 5.13
CA ASN A 335 -33.52 -8.11 6.47
C ASN A 335 -33.59 -9.42 7.27
N SER A 336 -33.98 -10.52 6.62
CA SER A 336 -33.99 -11.86 7.24
C SER A 336 -32.58 -12.32 7.63
N LEU A 337 -31.57 -12.00 6.82
CA LEU A 337 -30.17 -12.28 7.14
C LEU A 337 -29.68 -11.43 8.30
N PHE A 338 -30.00 -10.14 8.29
CA PHE A 338 -29.66 -9.18 9.34
C PHE A 338 -30.20 -9.62 10.71
N GLU A 339 -31.50 -9.90 10.82
CA GLU A 339 -32.14 -10.31 12.08
C GLU A 339 -31.54 -11.61 12.64
N TYR A 340 -31.24 -12.56 11.75
CA TYR A 340 -30.62 -13.81 12.13
C TYR A 340 -29.19 -13.61 12.63
N LEU A 341 -28.40 -12.79 11.94
CA LEU A 341 -27.03 -12.47 12.35
C LEU A 341 -26.98 -11.74 13.70
N ASP A 342 -27.88 -10.77 13.93
CA ASP A 342 -27.97 -10.08 15.22
C ASP A 342 -28.23 -11.06 16.37
N THR A 343 -29.19 -11.97 16.17
CA THR A 343 -29.49 -13.03 17.14
C THR A 343 -28.30 -13.98 17.35
N LEU A 344 -27.64 -14.38 16.26
CA LEU A 344 -26.51 -15.31 16.29
C LEU A 344 -25.30 -14.70 16.99
N PHE A 345 -24.95 -13.44 16.70
CA PHE A 345 -23.84 -12.74 17.32
C PHE A 345 -24.05 -12.56 18.83
N ARG A 346 -25.25 -12.19 19.28
CA ARG A 346 -25.60 -12.17 20.71
C ARG A 346 -25.44 -13.54 21.36
N ALA A 347 -25.93 -14.61 20.72
CA ALA A 347 -25.81 -15.98 21.24
C ALA A 347 -24.35 -16.48 21.32
N LEU A 348 -23.49 -15.97 20.44
CA LEU A 348 -22.05 -16.23 20.43
C LEU A 348 -21.27 -15.29 21.36
N GLU A 349 -21.93 -14.40 22.09
CA GLU A 349 -21.30 -13.37 22.95
C GLU A 349 -20.29 -12.51 22.20
N ILE A 350 -20.63 -12.16 20.95
CA ILE A 350 -19.86 -11.22 20.14
C ILE A 350 -20.25 -9.80 20.57
N GLY A 351 -19.24 -9.01 20.95
CA GLY A 351 -19.41 -7.59 21.21
C GLY A 351 -19.50 -6.81 19.89
N GLY A 352 -20.24 -5.70 19.87
CA GLY A 352 -20.32 -4.85 18.68
C GLY A 352 -21.70 -4.26 18.43
N ALA A 353 -21.82 -3.52 17.32
CA ALA A 353 -23.07 -2.88 16.91
C ALA A 353 -23.18 -2.74 15.38
N TRP A 354 -24.42 -2.65 14.91
CA TRP A 354 -24.73 -2.34 13.50
C TRP A 354 -24.69 -0.83 13.25
N THR A 355 -24.06 -0.46 12.13
CA THR A 355 -24.14 0.88 11.55
C THR A 355 -25.20 0.86 10.45
N THR A 356 -26.39 1.37 10.74
CA THR A 356 -27.54 1.31 9.81
C THR A 356 -27.30 2.03 8.49
N ALA A 357 -26.52 3.12 8.49
CA ALA A 357 -26.21 3.87 7.28
C ALA A 357 -25.41 3.06 6.24
N THR A 358 -24.62 2.09 6.70
CA THR A 358 -23.70 1.30 5.86
C THR A 358 -24.05 -0.18 5.83
N ASN A 359 -25.09 -0.63 6.54
CA ASN A 359 -25.42 -2.05 6.72
C ASN A 359 -24.22 -2.90 7.18
N THR A 360 -23.42 -2.33 8.09
CA THR A 360 -22.18 -2.97 8.56
C THR A 360 -22.20 -3.16 10.07
N PHE A 361 -21.99 -4.39 10.54
CA PHE A 361 -21.72 -4.68 11.93
C PHE A 361 -20.22 -4.52 12.21
N ILE A 362 -19.86 -3.73 13.22
CA ILE A 362 -18.49 -3.63 13.73
C ILE A 362 -18.45 -4.45 15.00
N GLY A 363 -17.66 -5.51 15.01
CA GLY A 363 -17.68 -6.52 16.05
C GLY A 363 -16.31 -6.93 16.58
N ASN A 364 -16.30 -7.41 17.81
CA ASN A 364 -15.16 -8.05 18.46
C ASN A 364 -15.57 -9.40 19.05
N ALA A 365 -14.63 -10.34 19.08
CA ALA A 365 -14.83 -11.65 19.69
C ALA A 365 -13.95 -11.79 20.94
N PRO A 366 -14.48 -11.51 22.15
CA PRO A 366 -13.69 -11.58 23.38
C PRO A 366 -13.15 -12.98 23.66
N THR A 367 -13.95 -14.00 23.39
CA THR A 367 -13.58 -15.41 23.62
C THR A 367 -14.10 -16.30 22.50
N ASN A 368 -13.52 -17.51 22.37
CA ASN A 368 -13.94 -18.48 21.38
C ASN A 368 -15.15 -19.25 21.90
N THR A 369 -16.32 -19.05 21.29
CA THR A 369 -17.60 -19.65 21.73
C THR A 369 -18.17 -20.64 20.72
N TRP A 370 -17.64 -20.66 19.50
CA TRP A 370 -18.12 -21.44 18.36
C TRP A 370 -17.39 -22.76 18.16
N SER A 371 -16.16 -22.90 18.66
CA SER A 371 -15.38 -24.13 18.50
C SER A 371 -16.05 -25.32 19.20
N ARG A 372 -15.71 -26.54 18.77
CA ARG A 372 -16.24 -27.77 19.42
C ARG A 372 -15.81 -27.85 20.88
N THR A 373 -14.57 -27.47 21.17
CA THR A 373 -14.01 -27.47 22.53
C THR A 373 -14.73 -26.45 23.41
N ALA A 374 -14.91 -25.22 22.93
CA ALA A 374 -15.62 -24.17 23.66
C ALA A 374 -17.06 -24.54 24.00
N ARG A 375 -17.80 -25.09 23.03
CA ARG A 375 -19.18 -25.55 23.25
C ARG A 375 -19.26 -26.64 24.31
N ARG A 376 -18.36 -27.63 24.28
CA ARG A 376 -18.26 -28.67 25.32
C ARG A 376 -17.91 -28.10 26.69
N GLN A 377 -17.02 -27.11 26.76
CA GLN A 377 -16.68 -26.45 28.01
C GLN A 377 -17.86 -25.67 28.58
N ARG A 378 -18.61 -24.94 27.75
CA ARG A 378 -19.86 -24.27 28.17
C ARG A 378 -20.92 -25.25 28.66
N GLU A 379 -21.11 -26.37 27.98
CA GLU A 379 -22.06 -27.41 28.43
C GLU A 379 -21.65 -27.98 29.80
N ARG A 380 -20.36 -28.25 30.00
CA ARG A 380 -19.81 -28.68 31.30
C ARG A 380 -19.94 -27.60 32.36
N ALA A 381 -19.66 -26.34 32.02
CA ALA A 381 -19.77 -25.21 32.94
C ALA A 381 -21.22 -24.93 33.33
N LYS A 382 -22.18 -25.02 32.40
CA LYS A 382 -23.62 -24.93 32.70
C LYS A 382 -24.09 -26.09 33.58
N ALA A 383 -23.60 -27.31 33.34
CA ALA A 383 -23.86 -28.46 34.20
C ALA A 383 -23.21 -28.30 35.60
N ALA A 384 -22.09 -27.59 35.71
CA ALA A 384 -21.39 -27.33 36.97
C ALA A 384 -21.95 -26.13 37.75
N GLN A 385 -22.38 -25.06 37.06
CA GLN A 385 -23.01 -23.87 37.64
C GLN A 385 -24.42 -24.14 38.18
N GLN A 386 -25.08 -25.22 37.75
CA GLN A 386 -26.26 -25.76 38.46
C GLN A 386 -25.92 -26.25 39.88
N SER A 387 -24.64 -26.33 40.26
CA SER A 387 -24.17 -26.86 41.54
C SER A 387 -23.41 -25.86 42.43
N GLN A 388 -23.09 -24.65 41.96
CA GLN A 388 -22.42 -23.61 42.78
C GLN A 388 -22.57 -22.22 42.15
N GLN A 389 -23.06 -21.25 42.93
CA GLN A 389 -23.00 -19.82 42.60
C GLN A 389 -21.56 -19.33 42.77
N GLN A 390 -20.99 -18.68 41.76
CA GLN A 390 -19.81 -17.85 41.99
C GLN A 390 -19.73 -16.62 41.10
N MET A 391 -19.17 -15.59 41.73
CA MET A 391 -18.84 -14.23 41.33
C MET A 391 -18.26 -14.08 39.91
N ASN A 392 -18.70 -13.02 39.23
CA ASN A 392 -18.02 -12.46 38.06
C ASN A 392 -16.82 -11.64 38.54
N MET A 393 -15.61 -12.00 38.07
CA MET A 393 -14.54 -11.04 37.87
C MET A 393 -14.47 -10.78 36.36
N GLU A 394 -14.79 -9.55 35.96
CA GLU A 394 -14.50 -9.05 34.62
C GLU A 394 -12.98 -8.91 34.50
N THR A 395 -12.35 -9.82 33.76
CA THR A 395 -10.99 -9.62 33.28
C THR A 395 -11.07 -8.88 31.96
N ASP A 396 -10.56 -7.66 31.95
CA ASP A 396 -10.42 -6.75 30.81
C ASP A 396 -9.37 -7.30 29.82
N SER A 397 -9.68 -8.44 29.19
CA SER A 397 -8.79 -9.10 28.23
C SER A 397 -9.09 -8.63 26.81
N GLU A 398 -8.05 -8.28 26.06
CA GLU A 398 -8.14 -7.96 24.63
C GLU A 398 -8.90 -9.06 23.86
N PRO A 399 -9.74 -8.68 22.87
CA PRO A 399 -10.48 -9.65 22.08
C PRO A 399 -9.55 -10.52 21.23
N LEU A 400 -9.98 -11.76 20.94
CA LEU A 400 -9.24 -12.67 20.06
C LEU A 400 -9.05 -12.09 18.65
N PHE A 401 -10.06 -11.37 18.18
CA PHE A 401 -10.03 -10.59 16.94
C PHE A 401 -11.18 -9.58 16.91
N GLU A 402 -11.01 -8.61 16.01
CA GLU A 402 -12.08 -7.70 15.58
C GLU A 402 -12.38 -7.91 14.10
N PHE A 403 -13.61 -7.57 13.72
CA PHE A 403 -14.08 -7.76 12.35
C PHE A 403 -15.19 -6.78 11.98
N GLN A 404 -15.39 -6.64 10.68
CA GLN A 404 -16.58 -6.00 10.11
C GLN A 404 -17.41 -7.05 9.37
N CYS A 405 -18.74 -6.96 9.45
CA CYS A 405 -19.66 -7.77 8.66
C CYS A 405 -20.59 -6.85 7.89
N HIS A 406 -20.37 -6.76 6.58
CA HIS A 406 -21.15 -5.92 5.67
C HIS A 406 -22.18 -6.75 4.90
N LEU A 407 -23.41 -6.22 4.81
CA LEU A 407 -24.51 -6.85 4.08
C LEU A 407 -24.92 -6.03 2.85
N GLU A 408 -25.06 -6.71 1.72
CA GLU A 408 -25.54 -6.14 0.46
C GLU A 408 -26.72 -6.94 -0.09
N GLN A 409 -27.68 -6.26 -0.70
CA GLN A 409 -28.79 -6.88 -1.43
C GLN A 409 -28.54 -6.74 -2.93
N ALA A 410 -28.58 -7.86 -3.65
CA ALA A 410 -28.59 -7.89 -5.10
C ALA A 410 -29.90 -8.55 -5.60
N GLU A 411 -30.30 -8.21 -6.83
CA GLU A 411 -31.40 -8.88 -7.51
C GLU A 411 -30.92 -10.20 -8.13
N ALA A 412 -31.63 -11.30 -7.88
CA ALA A 412 -31.44 -12.52 -8.68
C ALA A 412 -32.05 -12.29 -10.06
N ARG A 413 -31.23 -12.22 -11.11
CA ARG A 413 -31.72 -12.08 -12.49
C ARG A 413 -31.58 -13.39 -13.26
N ASN A 414 -32.62 -13.75 -14.01
CA ASN A 414 -32.58 -14.79 -15.02
C ASN A 414 -33.10 -14.21 -16.35
N GLY A 415 -32.17 -13.73 -17.19
CA GLY A 415 -32.53 -12.85 -18.31
C GLY A 415 -33.03 -11.48 -17.82
N ASN A 416 -34.15 -11.00 -18.36
CA ASN A 416 -34.79 -9.74 -17.95
C ASN A 416 -35.72 -9.88 -16.73
N ASN A 417 -35.94 -11.09 -16.23
CA ASN A 417 -36.84 -11.33 -15.10
C ASN A 417 -36.07 -11.39 -13.77
N VAL A 418 -36.56 -10.62 -12.79
CA VAL A 418 -36.10 -10.68 -11.40
C VAL A 418 -36.77 -11.88 -10.72
N ASN A 419 -35.96 -12.83 -10.27
CA ASN A 419 -36.39 -14.12 -9.71
C ASN A 419 -36.06 -14.24 -8.21
N GLY A 420 -36.15 -13.12 -7.48
CA GLY A 420 -35.96 -13.03 -6.04
C GLY A 420 -34.74 -12.22 -5.63
N SER A 421 -34.45 -12.29 -4.34
CA SER A 421 -33.46 -11.46 -3.64
C SER A 421 -32.23 -12.29 -3.27
N ILE A 422 -31.03 -11.77 -3.55
CA ILE A 422 -29.75 -12.36 -3.14
C ILE A 422 -29.12 -11.46 -2.07
N ALA A 423 -29.10 -11.93 -0.83
CA ALA A 423 -28.34 -11.29 0.24
C ALA A 423 -26.89 -11.80 0.22
N LYS A 424 -25.94 -10.86 0.25
CA LYS A 424 -24.51 -11.10 0.29
C LYS A 424 -23.95 -10.61 1.61
N MET A 425 -23.17 -11.46 2.27
CA MET A 425 -22.43 -11.14 3.50
C MET A 425 -20.94 -11.14 3.20
N THR A 426 -20.25 -10.06 3.57
CA THR A 426 -18.79 -9.98 3.55
C THR A 426 -18.30 -9.77 4.97
N MET A 427 -17.50 -10.70 5.48
CA MET A 427 -16.82 -10.57 6.77
C MET A 427 -15.34 -10.25 6.55
N SER A 428 -14.89 -9.14 7.12
CA SER A 428 -13.54 -8.62 7.00
C SER A 428 -12.83 -8.68 8.35
N TRP A 429 -11.71 -9.38 8.43
CA TRP A 429 -10.84 -9.43 9.60
C TRP A 429 -10.08 -8.12 9.72
N THR A 430 -10.33 -7.34 10.77
CA THR A 430 -9.73 -5.99 10.94
C THR A 430 -8.58 -5.97 11.95
N SER A 431 -8.64 -6.83 12.97
CA SER A 431 -7.59 -6.92 13.99
C SER A 431 -7.49 -8.32 14.60
N GLY A 432 -6.29 -8.75 15.00
CA GLY A 432 -6.04 -9.98 15.76
C GLY A 432 -4.82 -10.76 15.26
N ASN A 433 -4.36 -11.72 16.05
CA ASN A 433 -3.14 -12.49 15.74
C ASN A 433 -3.41 -13.87 15.13
N GLU A 434 -4.56 -14.48 15.46
CA GLU A 434 -4.84 -15.87 15.10
C GLU A 434 -5.85 -15.98 13.95
N ARG A 435 -5.32 -15.99 12.73
CA ARG A 435 -6.13 -16.15 11.50
C ARG A 435 -7.06 -17.36 11.54
N SER A 436 -6.57 -18.49 12.02
CA SER A 436 -7.32 -19.75 12.08
C SER A 436 -8.57 -19.64 12.94
N ILE A 437 -8.54 -18.80 13.98
CA ILE A 437 -9.66 -18.54 14.87
C ILE A 437 -10.74 -17.74 14.12
N PHE A 438 -10.36 -16.68 13.40
CA PHE A 438 -11.29 -15.88 12.58
C PHE A 438 -11.92 -16.71 11.44
N GLU A 439 -11.12 -17.49 10.72
CA GLU A 439 -11.63 -18.36 9.65
C GLU A 439 -12.61 -19.40 10.20
N ALA A 440 -12.32 -19.98 11.37
CA ALA A 440 -13.24 -20.89 12.05
C ALA A 440 -14.55 -20.22 12.47
N PHE A 441 -14.49 -18.94 12.89
CA PHE A 441 -15.67 -18.14 13.22
C PHE A 441 -16.53 -17.89 11.98
N TYR A 442 -15.94 -17.39 10.89
CA TYR A 442 -16.64 -17.20 9.62
C TYR A 442 -17.32 -18.49 9.12
N LEU A 443 -16.60 -19.61 9.13
CA LEU A 443 -17.15 -20.91 8.71
C LEU A 443 -18.28 -21.40 9.65
N HIS A 444 -18.21 -21.06 10.93
CA HIS A 444 -19.30 -21.33 11.86
C HIS A 444 -20.54 -20.50 11.52
N VAL A 445 -20.40 -19.19 11.36
CA VAL A 445 -21.49 -18.27 11.00
C VAL A 445 -22.14 -18.69 9.68
N LYS A 446 -21.34 -18.91 8.64
CA LYS A 446 -21.81 -19.41 7.33
C LYS A 446 -22.68 -20.65 7.47
N ARG A 447 -22.19 -21.67 8.19
CA ARG A 447 -22.92 -22.93 8.39
C ARG A 447 -24.23 -22.74 9.15
N ARG A 448 -24.28 -21.87 10.16
CA ARG A 448 -25.50 -21.58 10.92
C ARG A 448 -26.56 -20.92 10.04
N ILE A 449 -26.15 -19.99 9.17
CA ILE A 449 -27.03 -19.41 8.14
C ILE A 449 -27.53 -20.52 7.20
N GLU A 450 -26.65 -21.40 6.73
CA GLU A 450 -27.03 -22.50 5.83
C GLU A 450 -27.98 -23.52 6.47
N GLU A 451 -27.84 -23.79 7.76
CA GLU A 451 -28.77 -24.64 8.54
C GLU A 451 -30.16 -23.99 8.65
N LYS A 452 -30.24 -22.65 8.66
CA LYS A 452 -31.51 -21.90 8.80
C LYS A 452 -32.20 -21.64 7.45
N PHE A 453 -31.44 -21.28 6.43
CA PHE A 453 -31.96 -20.74 5.16
C PHE A 453 -31.62 -21.59 3.93
N GLY A 454 -30.86 -22.68 4.10
CA GLY A 454 -30.39 -23.51 2.99
C GLY A 454 -29.00 -23.09 2.48
N LYS A 455 -28.40 -23.93 1.62
CA LYS A 455 -27.02 -23.77 1.16
C LYS A 455 -26.81 -22.48 0.36
N SER A 456 -25.58 -21.95 0.41
CA SER A 456 -25.19 -20.77 -0.38
C SER A 456 -25.49 -20.91 -1.87
N ALA A 457 -25.89 -19.80 -2.51
CA ALA A 457 -26.23 -19.77 -3.93
C ALA A 457 -25.00 -19.92 -4.87
N LEU A 458 -23.78 -19.83 -4.32
CA LEU A 458 -22.55 -20.19 -5.03
C LEU A 458 -22.35 -21.71 -4.96
N ARG A 459 -22.40 -22.40 -6.11
CA ARG A 459 -21.69 -23.67 -6.27
C ARG A 459 -20.18 -23.38 -6.38
N PRO A 460 -19.30 -24.27 -5.86
CA PRO A 460 -17.86 -24.07 -5.88
C PRO A 460 -17.29 -23.83 -7.29
#